data_AF-A0A7S1Y4Y2-F1
#
_entry.id   AF-A0A7S1Y4Y2-F1
#
_cell.length_a   1.000
_cell.length_b   1.000
_cell.length_c   1.000
_cell.angle_alpha   90.00
_cell.angle_beta   90.00
_cell.angle_gamma   90.00
#
_symmetry.space_group_name_H-M   'P 1'
#
loop_
_entity.id
_entity.type
_entity.pdbx_description
1 polymer ?
#
loop_
_entity_poly.entity_id
_entity_poly.type
_entity_poly.pdbx_seq_one_letter_code
_entity_poly.pdbx_strand_id
1 'polypeptide(L)'
;RSESASRLFYEPPTNPSESNVWSVLSTTEQWISNILGKPGLDNPYQRKEVSYVCEVQQDDALMLSGIWRRLREAREIGERHAALETERQDDPLQRKSTGKQPSPATFRQTQVIVVPNCPAAGYFPDFDKLVLSVNQARRQARDLVTDLALEKNDEKLRGEPEIDWSVSINLAHMHPRFGEKTNEEILAELRAEEQAGEVDENLRAYKEKRLLARRSPFPTVVMEVRATPPPDFGGKPPPPRAPQTKPAQTDGSEGVTSEDVQRLEAIFGKSAALDVHDK
;
A
#
# COMPACT_ATOMS: atom_id res chain seq x y z
N ARG A 1 -24.29 -30.88 -23.65
CA ARG A 1 -22.93 -31.02 -24.24
C ARG A 1 -22.37 -29.61 -24.42
N SER A 2 -21.27 -29.32 -23.72
CA SER A 2 -20.29 -28.24 -23.95
C SER A 2 -20.78 -26.78 -23.91
N GLU A 3 -20.91 -26.22 -22.71
CA GLU A 3 -20.66 -24.79 -22.48
C GLU A 3 -19.14 -24.57 -22.54
N SER A 4 -18.65 -24.04 -23.66
CA SER A 4 -17.27 -23.59 -23.78
C SER A 4 -17.10 -22.28 -23.01
N ALA A 5 -16.79 -22.38 -21.72
CA ALA A 5 -16.27 -21.27 -20.96
C ALA A 5 -14.95 -20.82 -21.61
N SER A 6 -14.99 -19.70 -22.33
CA SER A 6 -13.81 -19.06 -22.91
C SER A 6 -12.91 -18.55 -21.79
N ARG A 7 -12.08 -19.44 -21.23
CA ARG A 7 -10.89 -19.06 -20.49
C ARG A 7 -9.89 -18.56 -21.53
N LEU A 8 -9.74 -17.25 -21.61
CA LEU A 8 -8.63 -16.61 -22.31
C LEU A 8 -7.34 -17.07 -21.63
N PHE A 9 -6.72 -18.12 -22.18
CA PHE A 9 -5.33 -18.43 -21.91
C PHE A 9 -4.50 -17.40 -22.68
N TYR A 10 -3.76 -16.56 -21.97
CA TYR A 10 -2.85 -15.61 -22.58
C TYR A 10 -1.41 -16.06 -22.32
N GLU A 11 -0.67 -16.29 -23.40
CA GLU A 11 0.78 -16.45 -23.35
C GLU A 11 1.43 -15.08 -23.17
N PRO A 12 2.32 -14.90 -22.18
CA PRO A 12 3.06 -13.66 -22.02
C PRO A 12 3.86 -13.37 -23.31
N PRO A 13 4.02 -12.08 -23.69
CA PRO A 13 4.74 -11.71 -24.90
C PRO A 13 6.17 -12.28 -24.85
N THR A 14 6.57 -12.93 -25.94
CA THR A 14 7.82 -13.68 -26.07
C THR A 14 9.07 -12.81 -26.21
N ASN A 15 8.93 -11.49 -26.41
CA ASN A 15 10.05 -10.55 -26.48
C ASN A 15 9.76 -9.24 -25.71
N PRO A 16 10.51 -8.93 -24.64
CA PRO A 16 10.36 -7.69 -23.89
C PRO A 16 10.80 -6.44 -24.69
N SER A 17 11.63 -6.59 -25.72
CA SER A 17 12.21 -5.48 -26.50
C SER A 17 11.23 -4.73 -27.41
N GLU A 18 10.03 -5.27 -27.67
CA GLU A 18 9.00 -4.66 -28.52
C GLU A 18 7.67 -4.44 -27.76
N SER A 19 7.75 -4.28 -26.45
CA SER A 19 6.56 -4.08 -25.62
C SER A 19 5.89 -2.74 -25.94
N ASN A 20 4.81 -2.75 -26.73
CA ASN A 20 3.96 -1.58 -26.92
C ASN A 20 3.47 -1.09 -25.55
N VAL A 21 3.76 0.17 -25.18
CA VAL A 21 3.39 0.75 -23.89
C VAL A 21 1.92 0.50 -23.55
N TRP A 22 1.04 0.61 -24.54
CA TRP A 22 -0.39 0.40 -24.36
C TRP A 22 -0.75 -1.06 -24.05
N SER A 23 -0.05 -2.03 -24.63
CA SER A 23 -0.31 -3.44 -24.32
C SER A 23 0.15 -3.79 -22.90
N VAL A 24 1.29 -3.25 -22.46
CA VAL A 24 1.79 -3.41 -21.09
C VAL A 24 0.81 -2.85 -20.07
N LEU A 25 0.34 -1.61 -20.30
CA LEU A 25 -0.60 -0.95 -19.40
C LEU A 25 -1.96 -1.67 -19.36
N SER A 26 -2.54 -1.98 -20.52
CA SER A 26 -3.83 -2.70 -20.59
C SER A 26 -3.76 -4.09 -19.97
N THR A 27 -2.66 -4.83 -20.17
CA THR A 27 -2.45 -6.13 -19.53
C THR A 27 -2.39 -6.00 -18.02
N THR A 28 -1.72 -4.97 -17.51
CA THR A 28 -1.60 -4.72 -16.07
C THR A 28 -2.95 -4.30 -15.47
N GLU A 29 -3.71 -3.44 -16.15
CA GLU A 29 -5.05 -3.02 -15.75
C GLU A 29 -6.03 -4.19 -15.70
N GLN A 30 -6.04 -5.03 -16.73
CA GLN A 30 -6.87 -6.24 -16.76
C GLN A 30 -6.47 -7.22 -15.64
N TRP A 31 -5.17 -7.42 -15.40
CA TRP A 31 -4.70 -8.25 -14.30
C TRP A 31 -5.18 -7.72 -12.94
N ILE A 32 -5.03 -6.41 -12.67
CA ILE A 32 -5.55 -5.80 -11.44
C ILE A 32 -7.06 -6.00 -11.34
N SER A 33 -7.79 -5.75 -12.43
CA SER A 33 -9.24 -5.91 -12.48
C SER A 33 -9.68 -7.36 -12.22
N ASN A 34 -8.92 -8.35 -12.67
CA ASN A 34 -9.21 -9.77 -12.44
C ASN A 34 -8.86 -10.21 -11.01
N ILE A 35 -7.76 -9.71 -10.45
CA ILE A 35 -7.34 -10.00 -9.07
C ILE A 35 -8.32 -9.35 -8.08
N LEU A 36 -8.79 -8.14 -8.36
CA LEU A 36 -9.71 -7.39 -7.52
C LEU A 36 -11.19 -7.75 -7.79
N GLY A 37 -11.51 -8.13 -9.03
CA GLY A 37 -12.86 -8.41 -9.51
C GLY A 37 -13.25 -9.87 -9.29
N LYS A 38 -13.65 -10.20 -8.06
CA LYS A 38 -14.56 -11.33 -7.87
C LYS A 38 -16.00 -10.84 -7.91
N PRO A 39 -16.90 -11.49 -8.69
CA PRO A 39 -18.30 -11.11 -8.75
C PRO A 39 -18.97 -11.52 -7.42
N GLY A 40 -19.58 -10.56 -6.71
CA GLY A 40 -20.49 -10.85 -5.60
C GLY A 40 -20.29 -10.04 -4.31
N LEU A 41 -19.20 -9.27 -4.17
CA LEU A 41 -19.04 -8.32 -3.07
C LEU A 41 -18.73 -6.95 -3.68
N ASP A 42 -19.45 -5.92 -3.25
CA ASP A 42 -19.11 -4.51 -3.48
C ASP A 42 -17.63 -4.33 -3.15
N ASN A 43 -16.79 -4.33 -4.17
CA ASN A 43 -15.36 -4.29 -3.97
C ASN A 43 -15.01 -2.85 -3.60
N PRO A 44 -14.58 -2.57 -2.35
CA PRO A 44 -14.27 -1.21 -1.91
C PRO A 44 -13.03 -0.62 -2.60
N TYR A 45 -12.35 -1.41 -3.44
CA TYR A 45 -11.22 -1.00 -4.28
C TYR A 45 -11.63 -0.71 -5.74
N GLN A 46 -12.88 -1.01 -6.15
CA GLN A 46 -13.35 -0.88 -7.54
C GLN A 46 -13.58 0.58 -7.99
N ARG A 47 -13.51 1.55 -7.07
CA ARG A 47 -13.72 2.99 -7.34
C ARG A 47 -12.51 3.87 -6.98
N LYS A 48 -11.32 3.28 -6.80
CA LYS A 48 -10.13 4.08 -6.51
C LYS A 48 -9.58 4.62 -7.82
N GLU A 49 -9.33 5.92 -7.88
CA GLU A 49 -8.61 6.51 -9.00
C GLU A 49 -7.20 5.91 -9.03
N VAL A 50 -6.98 5.00 -9.98
CA VAL A 50 -5.68 4.38 -10.24
C VAL A 50 -5.12 5.00 -11.50
N SER A 51 -3.98 5.65 -11.38
CA SER A 51 -3.24 6.17 -12.53
C SER A 51 -2.17 5.17 -12.95
N TYR A 52 -2.12 4.82 -14.22
CA TYR A 52 -1.17 3.86 -14.77
C TYR A 52 -0.03 4.59 -15.50
N VAL A 53 1.22 4.21 -15.21
CA VAL A 53 2.42 4.77 -15.84
C VAL A 53 3.32 3.63 -16.26
N CYS A 54 3.93 3.74 -17.44
CA CYS A 54 4.91 2.78 -17.93
C CYS A 54 6.29 3.45 -18.00
N GLU A 55 7.28 2.89 -17.31
CA GLU A 55 8.68 3.29 -17.42
C GLU A 55 9.39 2.31 -18.36
N VAL A 56 9.58 2.76 -19.61
CA VAL A 56 10.17 1.95 -20.70
C VAL A 56 11.70 1.96 -20.72
N GLN A 57 12.33 2.65 -19.77
CA GLN A 57 13.78 2.80 -19.71
C GLN A 57 14.44 1.44 -19.48
N GLN A 58 15.49 1.15 -20.25
CA GLN A 58 16.33 -0.03 -20.07
C GLN A 58 17.45 0.23 -19.07
N ASP A 59 17.87 1.48 -18.93
CA ASP A 59 18.91 1.90 -17.99
C ASP A 59 18.35 2.03 -16.57
N ASP A 60 19.02 1.37 -15.61
CA ASP A 60 18.59 1.29 -14.21
C ASP A 60 18.56 2.67 -13.53
N ALA A 61 19.52 3.54 -13.85
CA ALA A 61 19.60 4.87 -13.25
C ALA A 61 18.49 5.78 -13.79
N LEU A 62 18.17 5.69 -15.09
CA LEU A 62 17.04 6.41 -15.68
C LEU A 62 15.71 5.90 -15.13
N MET A 63 15.53 4.58 -15.00
CA MET A 63 14.35 3.99 -14.37
C MET A 63 14.17 4.47 -12.93
N LEU A 64 15.24 4.42 -12.13
CA LEU A 64 15.26 4.95 -10.77
C LEU A 64 14.93 6.44 -10.71
N SER A 65 15.51 7.23 -11.59
CA SER A 65 15.21 8.68 -11.68
C SER A 65 13.74 8.93 -12.02
N GLY A 66 13.14 8.08 -12.86
CA GLY A 66 11.72 8.09 -13.18
C GLY A 66 10.88 7.84 -11.94
N ILE A 67 11.17 6.78 -11.18
CA ILE A 67 10.49 6.47 -9.91
C ILE A 67 10.62 7.63 -8.91
N TRP A 68 11.80 8.21 -8.76
CA TRP A 68 12.03 9.35 -7.86
C TRP A 68 11.26 10.60 -8.26
N ARG A 69 11.21 10.91 -9.56
CA ARG A 69 10.38 11.99 -10.10
C ARG A 69 8.92 11.74 -9.77
N ARG A 70 8.40 10.53 -9.96
CA ARG A 70 7.01 10.18 -9.61
C ARG A 70 6.75 10.31 -8.12
N LEU A 71 7.67 9.87 -7.27
CA LEU A 71 7.58 10.04 -5.82
C LEU A 71 7.47 11.51 -5.41
N ARG A 72 8.27 12.36 -6.04
CA ARG A 72 8.23 13.81 -5.82
C ARG A 72 6.90 14.40 -6.29
N GLU A 73 6.47 14.12 -7.51
CA GLU A 73 5.17 14.59 -8.05
C GLU A 73 4.01 14.16 -7.15
N ALA A 74 4.00 12.90 -6.74
CA ALA A 74 3.00 12.31 -5.86
C ALA A 74 2.96 13.00 -4.49
N ARG A 75 4.12 13.37 -3.95
CA ARG A 75 4.22 14.17 -2.72
C ARG A 75 3.65 15.57 -2.91
N GLU A 76 4.06 16.27 -3.96
CA GLU A 76 3.62 17.62 -4.28
C GLU A 76 2.09 17.67 -4.47
N ILE A 77 1.47 16.63 -5.02
CA ILE A 77 0.01 16.51 -5.12
C ILE A 77 -0.63 16.43 -3.72
N GLY A 78 -0.09 15.60 -2.82
CA GLY A 78 -0.59 15.48 -1.45
C GLY A 78 -0.42 16.77 -0.64
N GLU A 79 0.72 17.45 -0.78
CA GLU A 79 1.00 18.73 -0.13
C GLU A 79 0.12 19.86 -0.69
N ARG A 80 -0.11 19.90 -2.00
CA ARG A 80 -1.05 20.84 -2.63
C ARG A 80 -2.46 20.63 -2.14
N HIS A 81 -2.90 19.38 -2.01
CA HIS A 81 -4.21 19.08 -1.45
C HIS A 81 -4.33 19.58 -0.01
N ALA A 82 -3.33 19.34 0.83
CA ALA A 82 -3.29 19.86 2.20
C ALA A 82 -3.40 21.39 2.24
N ALA A 83 -2.64 22.10 1.40
CA ALA A 83 -2.69 23.56 1.31
C ALA A 83 -4.09 24.08 0.92
N LEU A 84 -4.71 23.46 -0.10
CA LEU A 84 -6.06 23.84 -0.55
C LEU A 84 -7.14 23.58 0.50
N GLU A 85 -7.03 22.50 1.25
CA GLU A 85 -7.97 22.22 2.35
C GLU A 85 -7.77 23.19 3.52
N THR A 86 -6.53 23.55 3.86
CA THR A 86 -6.25 24.59 4.87
C THR A 86 -6.83 25.94 4.43
N GLU A 87 -6.59 26.38 3.19
CA GLU A 87 -7.19 27.60 2.64
C GLU A 87 -8.72 27.58 2.70
N ARG A 88 -9.34 26.44 2.39
CA ARG A 88 -10.81 26.27 2.48
C ARG A 88 -11.30 26.38 3.92
N GLN A 89 -10.56 25.84 4.89
CA GLN A 89 -10.94 25.89 6.31
C GLN A 89 -10.83 27.30 6.90
N ASP A 90 -9.89 28.09 6.39
CA ASP A 90 -9.66 29.46 6.82
C ASP A 90 -10.54 30.51 6.12
N ASP A 91 -11.24 30.13 5.05
CA ASP A 91 -12.18 31.02 4.36
C ASP A 91 -13.32 31.51 5.29
N PRO A 92 -13.35 32.81 5.64
CA PRO A 92 -14.34 33.37 6.54
C PRO A 92 -15.77 33.37 5.94
N LEU A 93 -15.91 33.28 4.61
CA LEU A 93 -17.22 33.23 3.96
C LEU A 93 -17.92 31.88 4.17
N GLN A 94 -17.16 30.78 4.21
CA GLN A 94 -17.71 29.45 4.50
C GLN A 94 -18.16 29.32 5.96
N ARG A 95 -17.40 29.90 6.89
CA ARG A 95 -17.75 29.90 8.32
C ARG A 95 -19.06 30.63 8.59
N LYS A 96 -19.34 31.73 7.87
CA LYS A 96 -20.55 32.54 8.03
C LYS A 96 -21.81 31.92 7.41
N SER A 97 -21.68 31.15 6.32
CA SER A 97 -22.85 30.62 5.60
C SER A 97 -23.42 29.34 6.20
N THR A 98 -22.60 28.51 6.85
CA THR A 98 -23.02 27.19 7.35
C THR A 98 -23.05 27.10 8.88
N GLY A 99 -22.47 28.07 9.60
CA GLY A 99 -22.39 28.06 11.07
C GLY A 99 -21.58 26.90 11.66
N LYS A 100 -20.92 26.09 10.82
CA LYS A 100 -20.04 24.97 11.21
C LYS A 100 -18.78 25.02 10.37
N GLN A 101 -17.62 24.72 10.96
CA GLN A 101 -16.40 24.50 10.17
C GLN A 101 -16.58 23.26 9.29
N PRO A 102 -16.22 23.34 7.99
CA PRO A 102 -16.25 22.18 7.11
C PRO A 102 -15.22 21.14 7.60
N SER A 103 -15.62 19.86 7.63
CA SER A 103 -14.69 18.78 7.95
C SER A 103 -13.65 18.67 6.82
N PRO A 104 -12.35 18.59 7.13
CA PRO A 104 -11.31 18.46 6.11
C PRO A 104 -11.52 17.18 5.29
N ALA A 105 -11.42 17.29 3.97
CA ALA A 105 -11.44 16.12 3.10
C ALA A 105 -10.10 15.36 3.20
N THR A 106 -10.10 14.03 3.18
CA THR A 106 -8.85 13.26 3.05
C THR A 106 -8.51 13.04 1.58
N PHE A 107 -7.23 13.03 1.24
CA PHE A 107 -6.77 12.65 -0.09
C PHE A 107 -6.19 11.25 -0.11
N ARG A 108 -6.52 10.48 -1.16
CA ARG A 108 -5.86 9.22 -1.48
C ARG A 108 -5.80 9.02 -2.98
N GLN A 109 -4.61 8.82 -3.51
CA GLN A 109 -4.40 8.47 -4.91
C GLN A 109 -3.45 7.28 -5.02
N THR A 110 -3.72 6.39 -5.96
CA THR A 110 -2.86 5.25 -6.26
C THR A 110 -2.30 5.40 -7.67
N GLN A 111 -0.99 5.25 -7.80
CA GLN A 111 -0.29 5.21 -9.08
C GLN A 111 0.39 3.86 -9.23
N VAL A 112 0.20 3.22 -10.38
CA VAL A 112 0.80 1.93 -10.74
C VAL A 112 1.86 2.20 -11.79
N ILE A 113 3.13 2.01 -11.42
CA ILE A 113 4.29 2.22 -12.28
C ILE A 113 4.77 0.85 -12.77
N VAL A 114 4.66 0.59 -14.07
CA VAL A 114 5.04 -0.67 -14.71
C VAL A 114 6.41 -0.52 -15.35
N VAL A 115 7.31 -1.47 -15.11
CA VAL A 115 8.71 -1.45 -15.56
C VAL A 115 9.00 -2.69 -16.40
N PRO A 116 8.57 -2.74 -17.67
CA PRO A 116 8.63 -3.96 -18.48
C PRO A 116 10.04 -4.31 -18.99
N ASN A 117 10.92 -3.31 -19.18
CA ASN A 117 12.13 -3.45 -20.00
C ASN A 117 13.45 -3.27 -19.23
N CYS A 118 13.42 -3.11 -17.91
CA CYS A 118 14.62 -2.89 -17.10
C CYS A 118 15.23 -4.24 -16.68
N PRO A 119 16.50 -4.54 -17.04
CA PRO A 119 17.16 -5.79 -16.67
C PRO A 119 17.23 -6.01 -15.16
N ALA A 120 17.55 -4.98 -14.38
CA ALA A 120 17.57 -5.06 -12.90
C ALA A 120 16.19 -5.35 -12.31
N ALA A 121 15.12 -5.03 -13.04
CA ALA A 121 13.77 -5.35 -12.64
C ALA A 121 13.35 -6.78 -13.05
N GLY A 122 14.15 -7.53 -13.83
CA GLY A 122 13.81 -8.88 -14.28
C GLY A 122 13.98 -9.97 -13.21
N TYR A 123 14.82 -9.72 -12.20
CA TYR A 123 15.02 -10.61 -11.07
C TYR A 123 14.42 -10.01 -9.79
N PHE A 124 13.56 -10.79 -9.11
CA PHE A 124 12.77 -10.28 -8.00
C PHE A 124 13.62 -9.73 -6.84
N PRO A 125 14.66 -10.43 -6.34
CA PRO A 125 15.50 -9.90 -5.25
C PRO A 125 16.17 -8.58 -5.56
N ASP A 126 16.58 -8.33 -6.81
CA ASP A 126 17.22 -7.08 -7.20
C ASP A 126 16.18 -5.94 -7.28
N PHE A 127 15.01 -6.23 -7.85
CA PHE A 127 13.88 -5.31 -7.87
C PHE A 127 13.38 -4.96 -6.45
N ASP A 128 13.33 -5.94 -5.54
CA ASP A 128 12.95 -5.73 -4.14
C ASP A 128 13.97 -4.85 -3.40
N LYS A 129 15.27 -5.19 -3.50
CA LYS A 129 16.35 -4.36 -2.94
C LYS A 129 16.29 -2.93 -3.44
N LEU A 130 15.99 -2.74 -4.73
CA LEU A 130 15.83 -1.43 -5.34
C LEU A 130 14.69 -0.64 -4.68
N VAL A 131 13.50 -1.23 -4.57
CA VAL A 131 12.33 -0.58 -3.96
C VAL A 131 12.54 -0.32 -2.46
N LEU A 132 13.21 -1.23 -1.76
CA LEU A 132 13.60 -1.04 -0.35
C LEU A 132 14.60 0.10 -0.19
N SER A 133 15.61 0.18 -1.06
CA SER A 133 16.59 1.27 -1.06
C SER A 133 15.94 2.62 -1.29
N VAL A 134 15.00 2.71 -2.24
CA VAL A 134 14.21 3.92 -2.47
C VAL A 134 13.40 4.30 -1.22
N ASN A 135 12.76 3.33 -0.57
CA ASN A 135 12.03 3.58 0.68
C ASN A 135 12.94 4.07 1.82
N GLN A 136 14.13 3.48 1.96
CA GLN A 136 15.11 3.88 2.96
C GLN A 136 15.63 5.30 2.70
N ALA A 137 16.06 5.58 1.47
CA ALA A 137 16.54 6.90 1.07
C ALA A 137 15.46 7.97 1.25
N ARG A 138 14.18 7.66 0.98
CA ARG A 138 13.08 8.59 1.21
C ARG A 138 12.88 8.92 2.69
N ARG A 139 13.03 7.93 3.59
CA ARG A 139 12.96 8.15 5.04
C ARG A 139 14.11 9.03 5.50
N GLN A 140 15.33 8.73 5.06
CA GLN A 140 16.52 9.53 5.35
C GLN A 140 16.41 10.97 4.81
N ALA A 141 15.86 11.14 3.61
CA ALA A 141 15.64 12.48 3.03
C ALA A 141 14.65 13.29 3.86
N ARG A 142 13.64 12.66 4.48
CA ARG A 142 12.74 13.35 5.43
C ARG A 142 13.51 13.81 6.67
N ASP A 143 14.45 13.01 7.15
CA ASP A 143 15.27 13.34 8.32
C ASP A 143 16.27 14.47 8.03
N LEU A 144 16.62 14.71 6.75
CA LEU A 144 17.57 15.75 6.30
C LEU A 144 16.90 17.06 5.87
N VAL A 145 15.57 17.11 5.69
CA VAL A 145 14.85 18.39 5.50
C VAL A 145 14.66 19.03 6.86
N THR A 146 15.76 19.51 7.44
CA THR A 146 15.78 20.14 8.76
C THR A 146 15.63 21.65 8.66
N ASP A 147 16.12 22.34 7.62
CA ASP A 147 16.16 23.82 7.70
C ASP A 147 14.78 24.49 7.57
N LEU A 148 13.98 24.15 6.54
CA LEU A 148 12.63 24.70 6.37
C LEU A 148 11.62 24.18 7.41
N ALA A 149 11.83 22.96 7.91
CA ALA A 149 10.98 22.38 8.95
C ALA A 149 11.32 22.98 10.32
N LEU A 150 12.61 23.22 10.62
CA LEU A 150 13.06 23.93 11.83
C LEU A 150 12.66 25.40 11.81
N GLU A 151 12.81 26.11 10.68
CA GLU A 151 12.33 27.50 10.55
C GLU A 151 10.82 27.60 10.78
N LYS A 152 10.02 26.69 10.18
CA LYS A 152 8.58 26.60 10.49
C LYS A 152 8.32 26.23 11.94
N ASN A 153 9.16 25.41 12.56
CA ASN A 153 9.01 25.04 13.98
C ASN A 153 9.36 26.21 14.92
N ASP A 154 10.34 27.03 14.55
CA ASP A 154 10.73 28.25 15.26
C ASP A 154 9.65 29.35 15.12
N GLU A 155 8.98 29.44 13.96
CA GLU A 155 7.78 30.25 13.79
C GLU A 155 6.59 29.72 14.60
N LYS A 156 6.40 28.39 14.67
CA LYS A 156 5.39 27.72 15.52
C LYS A 156 5.65 27.89 17.02
N LEU A 157 6.89 28.03 17.45
CA LEU A 157 7.26 28.34 18.85
C LEU A 157 6.89 29.79 19.25
N ARG A 158 6.62 30.67 18.27
CA ARG A 158 6.23 32.07 18.49
C ARG A 158 4.75 32.36 18.20
N GLY A 159 3.95 31.39 17.76
CA GLY A 159 2.52 31.51 17.42
C GLY A 159 1.67 30.29 17.80
N GLU A 160 0.37 30.28 17.49
CA GLU A 160 -0.49 29.10 17.71
C GLU A 160 0.02 27.88 16.91
N PRO A 161 -0.09 26.65 17.45
CA PRO A 161 0.43 25.45 16.80
C PRO A 161 -0.29 25.23 15.47
N GLU A 162 0.40 25.49 14.36
CA GLU A 162 -0.15 25.22 13.04
C GLU A 162 -0.31 23.71 12.88
N ILE A 163 -1.57 23.34 12.74
CA ILE A 163 -2.11 21.99 12.67
C ILE A 163 -1.65 21.35 11.34
N ASP A 164 -0.50 20.64 11.37
CA ASP A 164 0.15 20.12 10.15
C ASP A 164 -0.57 18.91 9.56
N TRP A 165 -0.89 19.00 8.27
CA TRP A 165 -1.34 17.85 7.50
C TRP A 165 -0.27 16.77 7.41
N SER A 166 -0.72 15.52 7.49
CA SER A 166 0.16 14.37 7.34
C SER A 166 0.09 13.85 5.90
N VAL A 167 1.13 14.13 5.11
CA VAL A 167 1.31 13.55 3.79
C VAL A 167 2.20 12.31 3.91
N SER A 168 1.66 11.17 3.50
CA SER A 168 2.37 9.89 3.50
C SER A 168 2.36 9.26 2.12
N ILE A 169 3.49 8.67 1.76
CA ILE A 169 3.64 7.87 0.54
C ILE A 169 4.01 6.46 0.94
N ASN A 170 3.30 5.49 0.38
CA ASN A 170 3.57 4.08 0.52
C ASN A 170 3.98 3.51 -0.83
N LEU A 171 5.02 2.67 -0.83
CA LEU A 171 5.45 1.92 -2.00
C LEU A 171 5.29 0.43 -1.72
N ALA A 172 4.70 -0.29 -2.66
CA ALA A 172 4.67 -1.74 -2.69
C ALA A 172 5.22 -2.24 -4.03
N HIS A 173 6.13 -3.20 -3.98
CA HIS A 173 6.59 -3.89 -5.18
C HIS A 173 5.65 -5.05 -5.52
N MET A 174 5.48 -5.30 -6.80
CA MET A 174 4.85 -6.49 -7.37
C MET A 174 5.74 -6.98 -8.51
N HIS A 175 5.86 -8.29 -8.67
CA HIS A 175 6.81 -8.85 -9.61
C HIS A 175 6.32 -10.20 -10.15
N PRO A 176 6.54 -10.56 -11.43
CA PRO A 176 6.11 -11.84 -12.00
C PRO A 176 6.61 -13.04 -11.19
N ARG A 177 7.87 -12.95 -10.76
CA ARG A 177 8.60 -13.95 -9.98
C ARG A 177 8.44 -13.79 -8.46
N PHE A 178 7.44 -13.03 -7.98
CA PHE A 178 7.24 -12.80 -6.55
C PHE A 178 6.94 -14.12 -5.82
N GLY A 179 7.71 -14.40 -4.76
CA GLY A 179 7.57 -15.62 -3.97
C GLY A 179 7.97 -16.89 -4.72
N GLU A 180 8.81 -16.78 -5.75
CA GLU A 180 9.60 -17.93 -6.20
C GLU A 180 10.57 -18.33 -5.09
N LYS A 181 10.48 -19.59 -4.69
CA LYS A 181 11.35 -20.16 -3.66
C LYS A 181 12.53 -20.83 -4.33
N THR A 182 13.67 -20.80 -3.66
CA THR A 182 14.83 -21.61 -4.07
C THR A 182 14.56 -23.08 -3.79
N ASN A 183 15.28 -23.99 -4.48
CA ASN A 183 15.16 -25.42 -4.21
C ASN A 183 15.48 -25.76 -2.75
N GLU A 184 16.38 -25.00 -2.11
CA GLU A 184 16.74 -25.17 -0.70
C GLU A 184 15.58 -24.80 0.23
N GLU A 185 14.88 -23.70 -0.05
CA GLU A 185 13.70 -23.26 0.70
C GLU A 185 12.52 -24.23 0.53
N ILE A 186 12.33 -24.77 -0.68
CA ILE A 186 11.32 -25.80 -0.94
C ILE A 186 11.62 -27.05 -0.11
N LEU A 187 12.87 -27.50 -0.09
CA LEU A 187 13.28 -28.68 0.70
C LEU A 187 13.13 -28.43 2.20
N ALA A 188 13.42 -27.22 2.68
CA ALA A 188 13.24 -26.86 4.08
C ALA A 188 11.75 -26.81 4.48
N GLU A 189 10.89 -26.27 3.61
CA GLU A 189 9.45 -26.24 3.84
C GLU A 189 8.84 -27.65 3.86
N LEU A 190 9.24 -28.52 2.92
CA LEU A 190 8.80 -29.92 2.90
C LEU A 190 9.17 -30.66 4.19
N ARG A 191 10.39 -30.46 4.70
CA ARG A 191 10.83 -31.04 5.99
C ARG A 191 10.04 -30.48 7.18
N ALA A 192 9.68 -29.21 7.15
CA ALA A 192 8.90 -28.58 8.21
C ALA A 192 7.43 -29.03 8.19
N GLU A 193 6.84 -29.22 7.01
CA GLU A 193 5.48 -29.75 6.85
C GLU A 193 5.39 -31.22 7.31
N GLU A 194 6.40 -32.05 7.00
CA GLU A 194 6.51 -33.43 7.51
C GLU A 194 6.57 -33.50 9.04
N GLN A 195 7.18 -32.51 9.69
CA GLN A 195 7.29 -32.44 11.16
C GLN A 195 6.03 -31.87 11.83
N ALA A 196 5.30 -30.98 11.17
CA ALA A 196 4.15 -30.28 11.74
C ALA A 196 2.85 -31.11 11.74
N GLY A 197 2.76 -32.16 10.92
CA GLY A 197 1.72 -33.19 10.97
C GLY A 197 0.30 -32.79 10.54
N GLU A 198 -0.05 -31.51 10.59
CA GLU A 198 -1.36 -31.00 10.16
C GLU A 198 -1.24 -29.65 9.44
N VAL A 199 -1.64 -29.62 8.17
CA VAL A 199 -1.60 -28.42 7.33
C VAL A 199 -3.02 -27.84 7.24
N ASP A 200 -3.23 -26.67 7.82
CA ASP A 200 -4.48 -25.92 7.65
C ASP A 200 -4.66 -25.52 6.17
N GLU A 201 -5.56 -26.24 5.48
CA GLU A 201 -5.88 -26.03 4.07
C GLU A 201 -6.38 -24.60 3.79
N ASN A 202 -7.11 -24.00 4.73
CA ASN A 202 -7.62 -22.63 4.58
C ASN A 202 -6.47 -21.63 4.65
N LEU A 203 -5.55 -21.81 5.58
CA LEU A 203 -4.35 -20.98 5.70
C LEU A 203 -3.46 -21.11 4.46
N ARG A 204 -3.29 -22.32 3.92
CA ARG A 204 -2.54 -22.57 2.68
C ARG A 204 -3.18 -21.86 1.50
N ALA A 205 -4.48 -22.05 1.28
CA ALA A 205 -5.23 -21.39 0.22
C ALA A 205 -5.20 -19.86 0.34
N TYR A 206 -5.22 -19.33 1.58
CA TYR A 206 -5.09 -17.89 1.83
C TYR A 206 -3.68 -17.37 1.49
N LYS A 207 -2.62 -18.07 1.92
CA LYS A 207 -1.23 -17.73 1.59
C LYS A 207 -1.00 -17.73 0.07
N GLU A 208 -1.50 -18.75 -0.63
CA GLU A 208 -1.41 -18.84 -2.09
C GLU A 208 -2.13 -17.68 -2.79
N LYS A 209 -3.35 -17.34 -2.36
CA LYS A 209 -4.07 -16.16 -2.89
C LYS A 209 -3.30 -14.86 -2.67
N ARG A 210 -2.69 -14.70 -1.48
CA ARG A 210 -1.87 -13.52 -1.15
C ARG A 210 -0.60 -13.45 -2.00
N LEU A 211 0.03 -14.59 -2.29
CA LEU A 211 1.19 -14.68 -3.19
C LEU A 211 0.81 -14.33 -4.63
N LEU A 212 -0.29 -14.91 -5.13
CA LEU A 212 -0.81 -14.64 -6.47
C LEU A 212 -1.16 -13.16 -6.67
N ALA A 213 -1.73 -12.51 -5.66
CA ALA A 213 -2.04 -11.08 -5.73
C ALA A 213 -0.79 -10.18 -5.85
N ARG A 214 0.40 -10.67 -5.53
CA ARG A 214 1.68 -9.94 -5.68
C ARG A 214 2.45 -10.31 -6.95
N ARG A 215 1.98 -11.31 -7.71
CA ARG A 215 2.54 -11.74 -8.99
C ARG A 215 1.91 -10.95 -10.13
N SER A 216 2.46 -9.77 -10.38
CA SER A 216 2.07 -8.92 -11.51
C SER A 216 2.64 -9.45 -12.83
N PRO A 217 2.02 -9.16 -13.98
CA PRO A 217 2.52 -9.61 -15.29
C PRO A 217 3.88 -9.00 -15.67
N PHE A 218 4.19 -7.83 -15.11
CA PHE A 218 5.45 -7.12 -15.27
C PHE A 218 5.96 -6.63 -13.90
N PRO A 219 7.26 -6.38 -13.74
CA PRO A 219 7.76 -5.68 -12.56
C PRO A 219 7.01 -4.37 -12.38
N THR A 220 6.41 -4.16 -11.20
CA THR A 220 5.45 -3.07 -10.97
C THR A 220 5.66 -2.48 -9.58
N VAL A 221 5.66 -1.16 -9.48
CA VAL A 221 5.65 -0.42 -8.23
C VAL A 221 4.28 0.22 -8.05
N VAL A 222 3.58 -0.14 -6.98
CA VAL A 222 2.35 0.51 -6.54
C VAL A 222 2.73 1.61 -5.57
N MET A 223 2.47 2.84 -5.96
CA MET A 223 2.64 4.02 -5.13
C MET A 223 1.28 4.51 -4.66
N GLU A 224 1.16 4.76 -3.36
CA GLU A 224 -0.05 5.33 -2.78
C GLU A 224 0.30 6.58 -1.98
N VAL A 225 -0.34 7.68 -2.33
CA VAL A 225 -0.27 8.94 -1.59
C VAL A 225 -1.50 9.05 -0.72
N ARG A 226 -1.31 9.46 0.53
CA ARG A 226 -2.39 9.87 1.41
C ARG A 226 -2.07 11.22 2.01
N ALA A 227 -3.01 12.16 1.96
CA ALA A 227 -2.98 13.37 2.77
C ALA A 227 -4.13 13.28 3.77
N THR A 228 -3.79 13.18 5.04
CA THR A 228 -4.77 13.10 6.12
C THR A 228 -4.69 14.35 6.98
N PRO A 229 -5.86 14.91 7.36
CA PRO A 229 -5.88 15.98 8.30
C PRO A 229 -5.27 15.48 9.61
N PRO A 230 -4.65 16.39 10.37
CA PRO A 230 -4.11 16.06 11.68
C PRO A 230 -5.21 15.55 12.61
N PRO A 231 -4.83 14.73 13.60
CA PRO A 231 -5.79 14.19 14.55
C PRO A 231 -6.42 15.33 15.36
N ASP A 232 -7.74 15.32 15.47
CA ASP A 232 -8.45 16.23 16.35
C ASP A 232 -8.24 15.77 17.80
N PHE A 233 -7.22 16.34 18.46
CA PHE A 233 -6.94 16.09 19.88
C PHE A 233 -7.87 16.91 20.80
N GLY A 234 -8.83 17.67 20.26
CA GLY A 234 -9.64 18.64 20.99
C GLY A 234 -11.16 18.44 20.86
N GLY A 235 -11.76 17.74 21.84
CA GLY A 235 -13.11 18.08 22.34
C GLY A 235 -14.27 17.13 22.03
N LYS A 236 -14.12 16.12 21.17
CA LYS A 236 -15.13 15.06 21.05
C LYS A 236 -14.50 13.69 21.23
N PRO A 237 -14.99 12.87 22.19
CA PRO A 237 -14.61 11.47 22.23
C PRO A 237 -14.93 10.86 20.86
N PRO A 238 -14.11 9.89 20.39
CA PRO A 238 -14.37 9.22 19.12
C PRO A 238 -15.84 8.78 19.09
N PRO A 239 -16.56 9.00 17.97
CA PRO A 239 -17.93 8.50 17.88
C PRO A 239 -17.91 7.02 18.24
N PRO A 240 -18.79 6.55 19.15
CA PRO A 240 -18.85 5.14 19.47
C PRO A 240 -18.94 4.40 18.15
N ARG A 241 -18.01 3.46 17.92
CA ARG A 241 -18.03 2.58 16.74
C ARG A 241 -19.48 2.18 16.51
N ALA A 242 -20.02 2.53 15.35
CA ALA A 242 -21.35 2.09 14.96
C ALA A 242 -21.42 0.59 15.28
N PRO A 243 -22.45 0.12 16.00
CA PRO A 243 -22.56 -1.29 16.32
C PRO A 243 -22.45 -2.03 14.99
N GLN A 244 -21.35 -2.78 14.84
CA GLN A 244 -21.29 -3.80 13.81
C GLN A 244 -22.57 -4.59 13.97
N THR A 245 -23.41 -4.58 12.94
CA THR A 245 -24.56 -5.45 12.86
C THR A 245 -24.07 -6.84 13.23
N LYS A 246 -24.48 -7.30 14.41
CA LYS A 246 -24.18 -8.63 14.92
C LYS A 246 -24.53 -9.60 13.80
N PRO A 247 -23.60 -10.44 13.32
CA PRO A 247 -24.00 -11.61 12.57
C PRO A 247 -24.94 -12.42 13.47
N ALA A 248 -26.01 -12.93 12.85
CA ALA A 248 -27.06 -13.68 13.51
C ALA A 248 -26.48 -14.73 14.46
N GLN A 249 -27.16 -14.88 15.61
CA GLN A 249 -26.90 -15.90 16.61
C GLN A 249 -26.72 -17.27 15.95
N THR A 250 -25.54 -17.86 16.12
CA THR A 250 -25.38 -19.30 16.27
C THR A 250 -25.01 -19.55 17.72
N ASP A 251 -25.95 -20.16 18.43
CA ASP A 251 -25.75 -20.69 19.78
C ASP A 251 -24.53 -21.61 19.81
N GLY A 252 -23.62 -21.34 20.74
CA GLY A 252 -22.35 -22.05 20.90
C GLY A 252 -21.43 -21.24 21.81
N SER A 253 -21.74 -21.24 23.09
CA SER A 253 -21.05 -20.50 24.14
C SER A 253 -19.60 -20.94 24.34
N GLU A 254 -18.66 -20.05 24.00
CA GLU A 254 -17.47 -19.78 24.80
C GLU A 254 -17.08 -18.32 24.52
N GLY A 255 -17.47 -17.44 25.44
CA GLY A 255 -17.18 -16.02 25.32
C GLY A 255 -15.70 -15.77 25.56
N VAL A 256 -15.05 -15.07 24.63
CA VAL A 256 -13.66 -14.60 24.77
C VAL A 256 -13.50 -13.92 26.12
N THR A 257 -12.67 -14.50 26.98
CA THR A 257 -12.44 -14.02 28.34
C THR A 257 -11.41 -12.89 28.33
N SER A 258 -11.33 -12.07 29.39
CA SER A 258 -10.27 -11.05 29.47
C SER A 258 -8.87 -11.67 29.54
N GLU A 259 -8.75 -12.95 29.95
CA GLU A 259 -7.50 -13.70 29.92
C GLU A 259 -7.06 -14.01 28.49
N ASP A 260 -7.99 -14.28 27.58
CA ASP A 260 -7.69 -14.49 26.16
C ASP A 260 -7.19 -13.19 25.51
N VAL A 261 -7.76 -12.05 25.89
CA VAL A 261 -7.30 -10.72 25.46
C VAL A 261 -5.89 -10.43 25.98
N GLN A 262 -5.60 -10.72 27.25
CA GLN A 262 -4.25 -10.55 27.81
C GLN A 262 -3.21 -11.50 27.19
N ARG A 263 -3.60 -12.73 26.84
CA ARG A 263 -2.71 -13.66 26.11
C ARG A 263 -2.41 -13.15 24.71
N LEU A 264 -3.40 -12.59 24.01
CA LEU A 264 -3.21 -11.97 22.71
C LEU A 264 -2.30 -10.73 22.82
N GLU A 265 -2.50 -9.88 23.83
CA GLU A 265 -1.59 -8.75 24.09
C GLU A 265 -0.18 -9.20 24.46
N ALA A 266 0.01 -10.32 25.15
CA ALA A 266 1.33 -10.86 25.44
C ALA A 266 2.05 -11.43 24.19
N ILE A 267 1.30 -12.01 23.25
CA ILE A 267 1.84 -12.55 21.99
C ILE A 267 2.19 -11.41 21.01
N PHE A 268 1.29 -10.42 20.88
CA PHE A 268 1.46 -9.32 19.94
C PHE A 268 2.25 -8.12 20.50
N GLY A 269 2.23 -7.91 21.81
CA GLY A 269 3.03 -6.88 22.50
C GLY A 269 4.52 -7.21 22.51
N LYS A 270 4.89 -8.49 22.60
CA LYS A 270 6.30 -8.94 22.47
C LYS A 270 6.82 -8.95 21.03
N SER A 271 5.94 -8.86 20.04
CA SER A 271 6.34 -8.76 18.62
C SER A 271 6.74 -7.34 18.22
N ALA A 272 6.42 -6.32 19.04
CA ALA A 272 6.75 -4.92 18.82
C ALA A 272 8.02 -4.46 19.57
N ALA A 273 8.54 -5.28 20.49
CA ALA A 273 9.80 -5.07 21.19
C ALA A 273 10.77 -6.21 20.83
N LEU A 274 11.35 -6.15 19.63
CA LEU A 274 12.64 -6.77 19.38
C LEU A 274 13.69 -5.67 19.39
N ASP A 275 14.55 -5.78 20.40
CA ASP A 275 15.55 -4.83 20.84
C ASP A 275 16.57 -4.45 19.77
N VAL A 276 16.81 -3.15 19.76
CA VAL A 276 18.08 -2.50 19.46
C VAL A 276 19.00 -2.73 20.68
N HIS A 277 20.26 -3.12 20.43
CA HIS A 277 21.37 -3.45 21.37
C HIS A 277 21.32 -4.85 22.03
N ASP A 278 22.37 -5.69 22.08
CA ASP A 278 23.83 -5.46 22.10
C ASP A 278 24.67 -6.69 21.68
N LYS A 279 25.67 -6.47 20.81
CA LYS A 279 26.99 -7.15 20.58
C LYS A 279 27.30 -7.50 19.12
#